data_AF-G0NIX7-F1
#
_entry.id   AF-G0NIX7-F1
#
_cell.length_a   1.000
_cell.length_b   1.000
_cell.length_c   1.000
_cell.angle_alpha   90.00
_cell.angle_beta   90.00
_cell.angle_gamma   90.00
#
_symmetry.space_group_name_H-M   'P 1'
#
loop_
_entity.id
_entity.type
_entity.pdbx_description
1 polymer ?
#
loop_
_entity_poly.entity_id
_entity_poly.type
_entity_poly.pdbx_seq_one_letter_code
_entity_poly.pdbx_strand_id
1 'polypeptide(L)'
;MPFSQIGINGIVNLKNMHVKNYRSPQVSVLNFLPPSHVVLGLENLDIGLGSEFTANAVPIVVEGSLVGTITGMTVALTTELLTDVTGKMNAVVRNCSALIANSHITLNPTGPMAIFVKTFEPMINDSVRQRIPEMFCSRLQNLIEKNISKLFEFITRINLEDYFPKMKNGERDVMNM
;
A
#
# COMPACT_ATOMS: atom_id res chain seq x y z
N MET A 1 -6.46 7.72 18.03
CA MET A 1 -7.73 8.33 17.56
C MET A 1 -8.49 8.83 18.80
N PRO A 2 -8.95 10.10 18.84
CA PRO A 2 -9.77 10.59 19.95
C PRO A 2 -11.18 9.98 19.85
N PHE A 3 -11.75 9.57 20.99
CA PHE A 3 -13.15 9.15 21.10
C PHE A 3 -13.84 9.93 22.23
N SER A 4 -15.09 10.32 21.99
CA SER A 4 -15.93 10.98 22.98
C SER A 4 -17.34 10.40 22.92
N GLN A 5 -17.75 9.68 23.97
CA GLN A 5 -19.15 9.41 24.22
C GLN A 5 -19.38 9.25 25.73
N ILE A 6 -20.41 9.93 26.24
CA ILE A 6 -20.85 9.92 27.64
C ILE A 6 -19.72 10.29 28.62
N GLY A 7 -19.28 11.55 28.58
CA GLY A 7 -18.43 12.14 29.64
C GLY A 7 -17.02 11.56 29.79
N ILE A 8 -16.64 10.57 28.98
CA ILE A 8 -15.32 9.95 28.98
C ILE A 8 -14.62 10.33 27.68
N ASN A 9 -13.61 11.21 27.80
CA ASN A 9 -12.68 11.51 26.72
C ASN A 9 -11.51 10.53 26.83
N GLY A 10 -11.25 9.79 25.76
CA GLY A 10 -10.10 8.88 25.72
C GLY A 10 -9.42 8.84 24.36
N ILE A 11 -8.22 8.27 24.36
CA ILE A 11 -7.38 8.10 23.18
C ILE A 11 -7.12 6.61 22.99
N VAL A 12 -7.50 6.08 21.83
CA VAL A 12 -7.05 4.76 21.39
C VAL A 12 -5.73 4.90 20.64
N ASN A 13 -4.70 4.26 21.16
CA ASN A 13 -3.40 4.14 20.52
C ASN A 13 -3.24 2.72 19.97
N LEU A 14 -3.03 2.63 18.66
CA LEU A 14 -2.74 1.38 17.98
C LEU A 14 -1.22 1.15 18.00
N LYS A 15 -0.79 -0.04 18.42
CA LYS A 15 0.59 -0.50 18.45
C LYS A 15 0.73 -1.75 17.59
N ASN A 16 1.89 -1.92 16.96
CA ASN A 16 2.23 -3.16 16.24
C ASN A 16 1.22 -3.58 15.15
N MET A 17 0.76 -2.62 14.36
CA MET A 17 -0.13 -2.92 13.23
C MET A 17 0.61 -3.76 12.18
N HIS A 18 0.03 -4.90 11.83
CA HIS A 18 0.58 -5.86 10.87
C HIS A 18 -0.52 -6.44 9.98
N VAL A 19 -0.13 -6.92 8.81
CA VAL A 19 -1.04 -7.63 7.89
C VAL A 19 -1.11 -9.09 8.35
N LYS A 20 -2.31 -9.54 8.70
CA LYS A 20 -2.58 -10.92 9.13
C LYS A 20 -2.87 -11.84 7.95
N ASN A 21 -3.62 -11.34 6.98
CA ASN A 21 -3.95 -12.07 5.77
C ASN A 21 -4.00 -11.10 4.59
N TYR A 22 -3.65 -11.59 3.41
CA TYR A 22 -3.72 -10.82 2.17
C TYR A 22 -4.27 -11.71 1.07
N ARG A 23 -5.31 -11.22 0.40
CA ARG A 23 -5.85 -11.84 -0.81
C ARG A 23 -5.54 -10.93 -1.98
N SER A 24 -4.92 -11.50 -3.01
CA SER A 24 -4.65 -10.79 -4.25
C SER A 24 -5.95 -10.26 -4.87
N PRO A 25 -5.89 -9.10 -5.54
CA PRO A 25 -7.03 -8.59 -6.30
C PRO A 25 -7.48 -9.60 -7.35
N GLN A 26 -8.77 -9.64 -7.64
CA GLN A 26 -9.31 -10.49 -8.70
C GLN A 26 -8.97 -9.96 -10.07
N VAL A 27 -8.96 -8.64 -10.21
CA VAL A 27 -8.63 -7.94 -11.45
C VAL A 27 -7.50 -6.97 -11.15
N SER A 28 -6.44 -7.06 -11.93
CA SER A 28 -5.34 -6.10 -11.94
C SER A 28 -5.15 -5.61 -13.37
N VAL A 29 -5.44 -4.35 -13.61
CA VAL A 29 -5.30 -3.71 -14.93
C VAL A 29 -4.19 -2.69 -14.87
N LEU A 30 -3.34 -2.70 -15.88
CA LEU A 30 -2.31 -1.70 -16.10
C LEU A 30 -2.55 -1.08 -17.48
N ASN A 31 -2.95 0.19 -17.50
CA ASN A 31 -3.23 0.92 -18.74
C ASN A 31 -2.20 2.04 -18.93
N PHE A 32 -1.65 2.13 -20.13
CA PHE A 32 -0.76 3.22 -20.52
C PHE A 32 -1.60 4.27 -21.24
N LEU A 33 -1.70 5.46 -20.65
CA LEU A 33 -2.44 6.58 -21.21
C LEU A 33 -1.45 7.62 -21.77
N PRO A 34 -1.62 8.06 -23.02
CA PRO A 34 -0.80 9.13 -23.59
C PRO A 34 -0.94 10.44 -22.77
N PRO A 35 0.11 11.28 -22.67
CA PRO A 35 1.45 11.11 -23.26
C PRO A 35 2.44 10.30 -22.41
N SER A 36 2.25 10.24 -21.08
CA SER A 36 3.22 9.63 -20.15
C SER A 36 2.58 9.08 -18.86
N HIS A 37 1.30 8.73 -18.90
CA HIS A 37 0.55 8.28 -17.72
C HIS A 37 0.41 6.76 -17.69
N VAL A 38 0.47 6.19 -16.50
CA VAL A 38 0.22 4.78 -16.22
C VAL A 38 -0.88 4.71 -15.16
N VAL A 39 -1.97 4.04 -15.50
CA VAL A 39 -3.11 3.83 -14.61
C VAL A 39 -3.11 2.38 -14.15
N LEU A 40 -2.98 2.18 -12.85
CA LEU A 40 -3.12 0.90 -12.18
C LEU A 40 -4.50 0.83 -11.53
N GLY A 41 -5.29 -0.16 -11.94
CA GLY A 41 -6.56 -0.52 -11.32
C GLY A 41 -6.46 -1.88 -10.65
N LEU A 42 -6.76 -1.97 -9.37
CA LEU A 42 -6.84 -3.21 -8.61
C LEU A 42 -8.26 -3.34 -8.07
N GLU A 43 -8.92 -4.47 -8.30
CA GLU A 43 -10.29 -4.68 -7.85
C GLU A 43 -10.42 -5.89 -6.94
N ASN A 44 -11.32 -5.75 -5.96
CA ASN A 44 -11.72 -6.81 -5.04
C ASN A 44 -10.55 -7.46 -4.28
N LEU A 45 -9.73 -6.63 -3.66
CA LEU A 45 -8.61 -7.07 -2.83
C LEU A 45 -9.06 -7.13 -1.35
N ASP A 46 -8.59 -8.15 -0.63
CA ASP A 46 -8.95 -8.35 0.78
C ASP A 46 -7.71 -8.29 1.66
N ILE A 47 -7.79 -7.58 2.79
CA ILE A 47 -6.69 -7.41 3.74
C ILE A 47 -7.21 -7.70 5.15
N GLY A 48 -6.59 -8.66 5.82
CA GLY A 48 -6.71 -8.86 7.25
C GLY A 48 -5.64 -8.06 7.98
N LEU A 49 -6.03 -7.31 9.00
CA LEU A 49 -5.17 -6.50 9.84
C LEU A 49 -5.21 -6.99 11.28
N GLY A 50 -4.04 -7.02 11.91
CA GLY A 50 -3.90 -7.25 13.35
C GLY A 50 -3.15 -6.08 13.96
N SER A 51 -3.55 -5.65 15.15
CA SER A 51 -2.86 -4.62 15.92
C SER A 51 -3.10 -4.86 17.40
N GLU A 52 -2.16 -4.47 18.24
CA GLU A 52 -2.43 -4.28 19.66
C GLU A 52 -2.98 -2.87 19.85
N PHE A 53 -3.82 -2.66 20.87
CA PHE A 53 -4.30 -1.33 21.19
C PHE A 53 -4.23 -1.06 22.69
N THR A 54 -4.00 0.21 23.03
CA THR A 54 -4.11 0.75 24.38
C THR A 54 -5.11 1.90 24.34
N ALA A 55 -6.22 1.75 25.04
CA ALA A 55 -7.22 2.78 25.22
C ALA A 55 -7.01 3.45 26.58
N ASN A 56 -6.69 4.75 26.56
CA ASN A 56 -6.50 5.55 27.76
C ASN A 56 -7.67 6.50 27.93
N ALA A 57 -8.39 6.38 29.03
CA ALA A 57 -9.53 7.22 29.39
C ALA A 57 -9.47 7.51 30.88
N VAL A 58 -8.84 8.61 31.29
CA VAL A 58 -8.50 8.89 32.71
C VAL A 58 -9.73 8.67 33.62
N PRO A 59 -9.64 7.80 34.65
CA PRO A 59 -8.46 7.11 35.19
C PRO A 59 -8.25 5.65 34.70
N ILE A 60 -8.99 5.22 33.68
CA ILE A 60 -9.06 3.85 33.17
C ILE A 60 -8.08 3.65 32.01
N VAL A 61 -7.30 2.58 32.07
CA VAL A 61 -6.47 2.09 30.96
C VAL A 61 -6.94 0.70 30.59
N VAL A 62 -7.23 0.48 29.32
CA VAL A 62 -7.64 -0.82 28.79
C VAL A 62 -6.71 -1.21 27.65
N GLU A 63 -6.17 -2.42 27.73
CA GLU A 63 -5.33 -2.99 26.69
C GLU A 63 -6.06 -4.13 26.00
N GLY A 64 -5.73 -4.38 24.74
CA GLY A 64 -6.32 -5.46 23.99
C GLY A 64 -5.72 -5.65 22.62
N SER A 65 -6.31 -6.58 21.86
CA SER A 65 -5.99 -6.78 20.45
C SER A 65 -7.14 -6.33 19.56
N LEU A 66 -6.78 -5.73 18.43
CA LEU A 66 -7.68 -5.34 17.37
C LEU A 66 -7.41 -6.27 16.19
N VAL A 67 -8.48 -6.91 15.71
CA VAL A 67 -8.44 -7.70 14.48
C VAL A 67 -9.46 -7.10 13.52
N GLY A 68 -8.98 -6.66 12.37
CA GLY A 68 -9.80 -6.10 11.31
C GLY A 68 -9.72 -6.94 10.05
N THR A 69 -10.80 -6.98 9.30
CA THR A 69 -10.82 -7.46 7.93
C THR A 69 -11.42 -6.39 7.04
N ILE A 70 -10.75 -6.16 5.92
CA ILE A 70 -11.16 -5.28 4.84
C ILE A 70 -11.40 -6.17 3.64
N THR A 71 -12.58 -6.07 3.06
CA THR A 71 -12.99 -6.91 1.95
C THR A 71 -13.53 -6.08 0.81
N GLY A 72 -13.23 -6.48 -0.41
CA GLY A 72 -13.65 -5.77 -1.61
C GLY A 72 -13.04 -4.38 -1.71
N MET A 73 -11.75 -4.23 -1.38
CA MET A 73 -11.06 -2.97 -1.60
C MET A 73 -10.67 -2.84 -3.07
N THR A 74 -10.94 -1.67 -3.64
CA THR A 74 -10.62 -1.31 -5.02
C THR A 74 -9.71 -0.10 -5.00
N VAL A 75 -8.62 -0.13 -5.77
CA VAL A 75 -7.59 0.89 -5.77
C VAL A 75 -7.37 1.34 -7.21
N ALA A 76 -7.47 2.65 -7.43
CA ALA A 76 -7.15 3.28 -8.70
C ALA A 76 -6.04 4.30 -8.48
N LEU A 77 -4.92 4.09 -9.17
CA LEU A 77 -3.71 4.87 -9.04
C LEU A 77 -3.28 5.35 -10.42
N THR A 78 -3.04 6.65 -10.55
CA THR A 78 -2.49 7.27 -11.75
C THR A 78 -1.09 7.77 -11.44
N THR A 79 -0.12 7.22 -12.14
CA THR A 79 1.29 7.60 -12.06
C THR A 79 1.70 8.27 -13.36
N GLU A 80 2.44 9.36 -13.28
CA GLU A 80 3.06 10.01 -14.43
C GLU A 80 4.54 9.64 -14.46
N LEU A 81 5.01 9.23 -15.64
CA LEU A 81 6.42 8.98 -15.91
C LEU A 81 7.05 10.28 -16.41
N LEU A 82 8.13 10.69 -15.74
CA LEU A 82 8.89 11.90 -16.04
C LEU A 82 10.34 11.51 -16.29
N THR A 83 11.02 12.26 -17.14
CA THR A 83 12.47 12.10 -17.32
C THR A 83 13.17 13.29 -16.68
N ASP A 84 14.14 13.01 -15.83
CA ASP A 84 14.99 14.03 -15.22
C ASP A 84 16.03 14.56 -16.23
N VAL A 85 16.65 15.71 -15.92
CA VAL A 85 17.71 16.34 -16.75
C VAL A 85 18.91 15.43 -16.98
N THR A 86 19.08 14.41 -16.13
CA THR A 86 20.11 13.38 -16.22
C THR A 86 19.75 12.24 -17.18
N GLY A 87 18.57 12.27 -17.81
CA GLY A 87 18.06 11.18 -18.65
C GLY A 87 17.46 10.01 -17.86
N LYS A 88 17.40 10.10 -16.51
CA LYS A 88 16.80 9.07 -15.66
C LYS A 88 15.28 9.18 -15.65
N MET A 89 14.60 8.04 -15.77
CA MET A 89 13.14 7.98 -15.63
C MET A 89 12.75 7.98 -14.16
N ASN A 90 11.82 8.85 -13.80
CA ASN A 90 11.15 8.97 -12.52
C ASN A 90 9.66 8.72 -12.70
N ALA A 91 9.01 8.29 -11.63
CA ALA A 91 7.56 8.18 -11.56
C ALA A 91 7.05 9.07 -10.44
N VAL A 92 5.95 9.78 -10.69
CA VAL A 92 5.26 10.58 -9.68
C VAL A 92 3.81 10.15 -9.64
N VAL A 93 3.29 9.86 -8.44
CA VAL A 93 1.86 9.53 -8.31
C VAL A 93 1.06 10.83 -8.33
N ARG A 94 0.19 10.99 -9.34
CA ARG A 94 -0.68 12.16 -9.48
C ARG A 94 -2.00 11.99 -8.76
N ASN A 95 -2.54 10.78 -8.79
CA ASN A 95 -3.79 10.46 -8.13
C ASN A 95 -3.72 9.05 -7.53
N CYS A 96 -4.25 8.90 -6.33
CA CYS A 96 -4.48 7.62 -5.70
C CYS A 96 -5.82 7.66 -4.99
N SER A 97 -6.69 6.73 -5.33
CA SER A 97 -7.96 6.53 -4.68
C SER A 97 -8.09 5.06 -4.29
N ALA A 98 -8.58 4.82 -3.09
CA ALA A 98 -8.89 3.50 -2.61
C ALA A 98 -10.29 3.52 -2.00
N LEU A 99 -11.11 2.55 -2.38
CA LEU A 99 -12.50 2.40 -1.97
C LEU A 99 -12.64 1.06 -1.28
N ILE A 100 -13.25 1.05 -0.10
CA ILE A 100 -13.48 -0.16 0.68
C ILE A 100 -14.96 -0.49 0.61
N ALA A 101 -15.32 -1.65 0.05
CA ALA A 101 -16.70 -2.11 0.04
C ALA A 101 -17.19 -2.46 1.46
N ASN A 102 -16.42 -3.26 2.18
CA ASN A 102 -16.75 -3.72 3.51
C ASN A 102 -15.52 -3.73 4.41
N SER A 103 -15.69 -3.26 5.65
CA SER A 103 -14.73 -3.48 6.73
C SER A 103 -15.45 -3.94 7.98
N HIS A 104 -14.81 -4.88 8.67
CA HIS A 104 -15.26 -5.39 9.96
C HIS A 104 -14.08 -5.36 10.91
N ILE A 105 -14.28 -4.76 12.09
CA ILE A 105 -13.23 -4.62 13.09
C ILE A 105 -13.78 -5.13 14.40
N THR A 106 -13.02 -6.01 15.02
CA THR A 106 -13.34 -6.60 16.31
C THR A 106 -12.27 -6.19 17.29
N LEU A 107 -12.72 -5.63 18.41
CA LEU A 107 -11.88 -5.32 19.54
C LEU A 107 -11.99 -6.48 20.53
N ASN A 108 -10.84 -7.02 20.92
CA ASN A 108 -10.72 -7.97 22.01
C ASN A 108 -10.02 -7.26 23.18
N PRO A 109 -10.74 -6.40 23.93
CA PRO A 109 -10.22 -5.77 25.13
C PRO A 109 -10.03 -6.80 26.25
N THR A 110 -9.02 -6.59 27.07
CA THR A 110 -8.74 -7.36 28.27
C THR A 110 -9.05 -6.55 29.52
N GLY A 111 -9.49 -7.22 30.58
CA GLY A 111 -9.77 -6.62 31.88
C GLY A 111 -11.24 -6.25 32.13
N PRO A 112 -11.56 -5.78 33.36
CA PRO A 112 -12.94 -5.56 33.82
C PRO A 112 -13.67 -4.42 33.10
N MET A 113 -12.93 -3.52 32.45
CA MET A 113 -13.47 -2.38 31.68
C MET A 113 -13.64 -2.69 30.18
N ALA A 114 -13.55 -3.96 29.79
CA ALA A 114 -13.69 -4.44 28.42
C ALA A 114 -15.01 -4.04 27.74
N ILE A 115 -16.12 -4.01 28.50
CA ILE A 115 -17.45 -3.69 27.97
C ILE A 115 -17.51 -2.27 27.40
N PHE A 116 -16.86 -1.31 28.05
CA PHE A 116 -16.82 0.08 27.60
C PHE A 116 -16.02 0.25 26.32
N VAL A 117 -14.98 -0.54 26.09
CA VAL A 117 -14.21 -0.44 24.84
C VAL A 117 -14.99 -1.04 23.67
N LYS A 118 -15.77 -2.10 23.93
CA LYS A 118 -16.56 -2.79 22.91
C LYS A 118 -17.67 -1.90 22.31
N THR A 119 -18.20 -0.94 23.06
CA THR A 119 -19.18 0.01 22.52
C THR A 119 -18.60 0.97 21.46
N PHE A 120 -17.27 1.06 21.35
CA PHE A 120 -16.61 1.91 20.35
C PHE A 120 -16.28 1.20 19.03
N GLU A 121 -16.54 -0.10 18.91
CA GLU A 121 -16.39 -0.85 17.64
C GLU A 121 -16.97 -0.14 16.41
N PRO A 122 -18.21 0.40 16.43
CA PRO A 122 -18.77 1.09 15.25
C PRO A 122 -17.99 2.36 14.88
N MET A 123 -17.61 3.18 15.87
CA MET A 123 -16.83 4.41 15.63
C MET A 123 -15.45 4.10 15.05
N ILE A 124 -14.80 3.04 15.53
CA ILE A 124 -13.50 2.62 15.01
C ILE A 124 -13.64 2.08 13.58
N ASN A 125 -14.71 1.34 13.29
CA ASN A 125 -14.97 0.84 11.93
C ASN A 125 -15.11 1.97 10.92
N ASP A 126 -15.87 3.02 11.26
CA ASP A 126 -16.03 4.20 10.40
C ASP A 126 -14.71 4.98 10.24
N SER A 127 -13.96 5.16 11.34
CA SER A 127 -12.66 5.84 11.30
C SER A 127 -11.65 5.09 10.42
N VAL A 128 -11.67 3.76 10.46
CA VAL A 128 -10.81 2.91 9.65
C VAL A 128 -11.18 2.95 8.17
N ARG A 129 -12.47 2.94 7.84
CA ARG A 129 -12.94 3.10 6.44
C ARG A 129 -12.43 4.39 5.81
N GLN A 130 -12.29 5.45 6.60
CA GLN A 130 -11.80 6.74 6.10
C GLN A 130 -10.27 6.79 6.02
N ARG A 131 -9.56 6.28 7.04
CA ARG A 131 -8.09 6.48 7.13
C ARG A 131 -7.25 5.43 6.41
N ILE A 132 -7.72 4.19 6.30
CA ILE A 132 -6.92 3.14 5.67
C ILE A 132 -6.68 3.41 4.18
N PRO A 133 -7.68 3.85 3.39
CA PRO A 133 -7.45 4.25 2.01
C PRO A 133 -6.32 5.27 1.85
N GLU A 134 -6.31 6.32 2.68
CA GLU A 134 -5.29 7.36 2.66
C GLU A 134 -3.90 6.81 3.02
N MET A 135 -3.81 6.00 4.08
CA MET A 135 -2.55 5.37 4.48
C MET A 135 -2.04 4.42 3.41
N PHE A 136 -2.91 3.62 2.81
CA PHE A 136 -2.56 2.68 1.76
C PHE A 136 -2.04 3.42 0.53
N CYS A 137 -2.73 4.48 0.10
CA CYS A 137 -2.32 5.33 -1.01
C CYS A 137 -0.97 6.00 -0.75
N SER A 138 -0.76 6.59 0.43
CA SER A 138 0.53 7.21 0.79
C SER A 138 1.67 6.19 0.80
N ARG A 139 1.44 4.97 1.28
CA ARG A 139 2.44 3.89 1.28
C ARG A 139 2.74 3.41 -0.13
N LEU A 140 1.73 3.21 -0.96
CA LEU A 140 1.89 2.84 -2.38
C LEU A 140 2.67 3.91 -3.14
N GLN A 141 2.31 5.18 -2.97
CA GLN A 141 3.02 6.29 -3.57
C GLN A 141 4.50 6.26 -3.23
N ASN A 142 4.84 6.17 -1.94
CA ASN A 142 6.22 6.09 -1.49
C ASN A 142 6.96 4.87 -2.05
N LEU A 143 6.29 3.73 -2.22
CA LEU A 143 6.89 2.53 -2.80
C LEU A 143 7.16 2.69 -4.29
N ILE A 144 6.22 3.27 -5.03
CA ILE A 144 6.33 3.47 -6.47
C ILE A 144 7.44 4.47 -6.77
N GLU A 145 7.39 5.65 -6.14
CA GLU A 145 8.38 6.71 -6.37
C GLU A 145 9.81 6.26 -6.01
N LYS A 146 9.98 5.46 -4.95
CA LYS A 146 11.30 4.98 -4.53
C LYS A 146 11.83 3.80 -5.33
N ASN A 147 10.96 2.87 -5.74
CA ASN A 147 11.40 1.64 -6.41
C ASN A 147 11.48 1.81 -7.92
N ILE A 148 10.62 2.62 -8.54
CA ILE A 148 10.65 2.82 -9.99
C ILE A 148 11.99 3.43 -10.44
N SER A 149 12.50 4.45 -9.75
CA SER A 149 13.79 5.06 -10.11
C SER A 149 14.95 4.05 -10.01
N LYS A 150 14.90 3.12 -9.04
CA LYS A 150 15.90 2.05 -8.91
C LYS A 150 15.77 1.00 -10.02
N LEU A 151 14.54 0.64 -10.37
CA LEU A 151 14.25 -0.36 -11.40
C LEU A 151 14.69 0.15 -12.77
N PHE A 152 14.44 1.42 -13.09
CA PHE A 152 14.94 2.03 -14.32
C PHE A 152 16.45 2.25 -14.33
N GLU A 153 17.09 2.53 -13.18
CA GLU A 153 18.56 2.56 -13.11
C GLU A 153 19.18 1.18 -13.39
N PHE A 154 18.52 0.10 -12.98
CA PHE A 154 18.95 -1.25 -13.33
C PHE A 154 18.81 -1.53 -14.83
N ILE A 155 17.66 -1.19 -15.44
CA ILE A 155 17.39 -1.44 -16.86
C ILE A 155 18.29 -0.61 -17.78
N THR A 156 18.51 0.66 -17.47
CA THR A 156 19.35 1.57 -18.28
C THR A 156 20.85 1.22 -18.25
N ARG A 157 21.29 0.41 -17.28
CA ARG A 157 22.66 -0.13 -17.21
C ARG A 157 22.83 -1.50 -17.85
N ILE A 158 21.77 -2.07 -18.44
CA ILE A 158 21.92 -3.28 -19.24
C ILE A 158 22.68 -2.89 -20.51
N ASN A 159 24.00 -3.08 -20.50
CA ASN A 159 24.82 -2.91 -21.70
C ASN A 159 24.30 -3.90 -22.73
N LEU A 160 23.77 -3.40 -23.84
CA LEU A 160 23.38 -4.22 -25.00
C LEU A 160 24.57 -5.08 -25.48
N GLU A 161 25.81 -4.64 -25.22
CA GLU A 161 27.04 -5.40 -25.48
C GLU A 161 27.13 -6.75 -24.73
N ASP A 162 26.44 -6.92 -23.60
CA ASP A 162 26.42 -8.18 -22.86
C ASP A 162 25.50 -9.23 -23.52
N TYR A 163 24.58 -8.80 -24.39
CA TYR A 163 23.62 -9.66 -25.08
C TYR A 163 23.90 -9.83 -26.58
N PHE A 164 24.72 -8.97 -27.18
CA PHE A 164 25.23 -9.18 -28.53
C PHE A 164 26.64 -9.77 -28.45
N PRO A 165 26.84 -11.08 -28.72
CA PRO A 165 28.17 -11.64 -28.80
C PRO A 165 28.96 -10.84 -29.84
N LYS A 166 30.07 -10.23 -29.41
CA LYS A 166 31.02 -9.55 -30.29
C LYS A 166 31.29 -10.48 -31.48
N MET A 167 30.88 -10.09 -32.69
CA MET A 167 31.27 -10.81 -33.89
C MET A 167 32.80 -10.88 -33.88
N LYS A 168 33.34 -12.09 -33.75
CA LYS A 168 34.79 -12.30 -33.75
C LYS A 168 35.30 -11.84 -35.10
N ASN A 169 36.17 -10.83 -35.08
CA ASN A 169 37.10 -10.54 -36.18
C ASN A 169 37.97 -11.80 -36.39
N GLY A 170 37.52 -12.70 -37.25
CA GLY A 170 38.14 -14.00 -37.46
C GLY A 170 37.67 -14.75 -38.71
N GLU A 171 37.01 -14.08 -39.66
CA GLU A 171 36.82 -14.59 -41.03
C GLU A 171 37.48 -13.61 -42.01
N ARG A 172 38.81 -13.56 -41.96
CA ARG A 172 39.62 -13.42 -43.16
C ARG A 172 40.21 -14.81 -43.41
N ASP A 173 40.13 -15.25 -44.66
CA ASP A 173 40.70 -16.49 -45.22
C ASP A 173 39.82 -17.75 -45.18
N VAL A 174 38.75 -17.83 -46.00
CA VAL A 174 38.58 -18.90 -47.01
C VAL A 174 37.57 -18.46 -48.09
N MET A 175 38.04 -17.79 -49.15
CA MET A 175 37.46 -17.89 -50.50
C MET A 175 38.41 -17.25 -51.52
N ASN A 176 39.62 -17.80 -51.59
CA ASN A 176 40.34 -17.90 -52.86
C ASN A 176 40.21 -19.36 -53.29
N MET A 177 39.24 -19.64 -54.15
CA MET A 177 39.35 -20.63 -55.23
C MET A 177 38.26 -20.36 -56.26
#